data_AF-A0A0C3EUD3-F1
#
_entry.id   AF-A0A0C3EUD3-F1
#
_cell.length_a   1.000
_cell.length_b   1.000
_cell.length_c   1.000
_cell.angle_alpha   90.00
_cell.angle_beta   90.00
_cell.angle_gamma   90.00
#
_symmetry.space_group_name_H-M   'P 1'
#
loop_
_entity.id
_entity.type
_entity.pdbx_description
1 polymer ?
#
loop_
_entity_poly.entity_id
_entity_poly.type
_entity_poly.pdbx_seq_one_letter_code
_entity_poly.pdbx_strand_id
1 'polypeptide(L)'
;MSSFTLFRFFCLAEGRQVMTTRANNTRIWHAHYTTSVQCTDGTSLPANIRIYSPMNDIVHAENTITLVYARAYITNDSTVLMDASHIIPCPGNPDEDCYQDSVPDLPNPFVIALGHVSGRAGHLPDGSRTFPVAVSKYVRDNTQLSNIRSLHIHILSVSLLTLFVKWYF
;
A
#
# COMPACT_ATOMS: atom_id res chain seq x y z
N MET A 1 12.25 7.66 13.53
CA MET A 1 11.57 6.50 12.91
C MET A 1 10.80 7.00 11.70
N SER A 2 10.97 6.37 10.55
CA SER A 2 10.21 6.69 9.35
C SER A 2 9.22 5.57 9.04
N SER A 3 8.15 5.90 8.33
CA SER A 3 7.09 4.95 8.00
C SER A 3 6.37 5.36 6.72
N PHE A 4 5.98 4.40 5.88
CA PHE A 4 5.07 4.57 4.76
C PHE A 4 3.97 3.52 4.91
N THR A 5 2.74 3.97 5.09
CA THR A 5 1.55 3.15 5.28
C THR A 5 0.52 3.56 4.23
N LEU A 6 -0.12 2.58 3.62
CA LEU A 6 -1.15 2.73 2.63
C LEU A 6 -2.44 2.10 3.14
N PHE A 7 -3.55 2.78 2.89
CA PHE A 7 -4.90 2.30 3.17
C PHE A 7 -5.81 2.55 1.97
N ARG A 8 -6.33 1.46 1.36
CA ARG A 8 -7.21 1.49 0.18
C ARG A 8 -7.91 0.14 -0.01
N PHE A 9 -8.98 0.12 -0.81
CA PHE A 9 -9.50 -1.10 -1.43
C PHE A 9 -8.57 -1.63 -2.54
N PHE A 10 -8.38 -2.94 -2.56
CA PHE A 10 -7.63 -3.69 -3.55
C PHE A 10 -8.39 -4.92 -3.99
N CYS A 11 -8.35 -5.21 -5.29
CA CYS A 11 -8.76 -6.49 -5.84
C CYS A 11 -7.61 -7.49 -5.66
N LEU A 12 -7.87 -8.61 -4.98
CA LEU A 12 -6.87 -9.66 -4.74
C LEU A 12 -6.82 -10.63 -5.91
N ALA A 13 -5.60 -10.94 -6.37
CA ALA A 13 -5.34 -11.94 -7.39
C ALA A 13 -4.24 -12.91 -6.95
N GLU A 14 -4.22 -14.09 -7.57
CA GLU A 14 -3.20 -15.14 -7.40
C GLU A 14 -2.87 -15.44 -5.93
N GLY A 15 -3.92 -15.52 -5.11
CA GLY A 15 -3.80 -15.80 -3.69
C GLY A 15 -3.10 -17.13 -3.45
N ARG A 16 -2.02 -17.13 -2.67
CA ARG A 16 -1.34 -18.36 -2.26
C ARG A 16 -0.75 -18.27 -0.87
N GLN A 17 -0.69 -19.41 -0.19
CA GLN A 17 -0.01 -19.52 1.08
C GLN A 17 1.46 -19.85 0.88
N VAL A 18 2.35 -19.12 1.55
CA VAL A 18 3.79 -19.21 1.38
C VAL A 18 4.46 -19.37 2.74
N MET A 19 5.40 -20.31 2.80
CA MET A 19 6.32 -20.45 3.93
C MET A 19 7.63 -19.77 3.59
N THR A 20 8.10 -18.88 4.47
CA THR A 20 9.45 -18.31 4.41
C THR A 20 10.27 -18.72 5.62
N THR A 21 11.50 -19.15 5.37
CA THR A 21 12.48 -19.41 6.43
C THR A 21 13.31 -18.15 6.64
N ARG A 22 13.26 -17.57 7.83
CA ARG A 22 14.10 -16.43 8.21
C ARG A 22 15.55 -16.87 8.44
N ALA A 23 16.48 -15.91 8.47
CA ALA A 23 17.90 -16.14 8.72
C ALA A 23 18.20 -16.89 10.04
N ASN A 24 17.30 -16.82 11.02
CA ASN A 24 17.38 -17.54 12.29
C ASN A 24 16.70 -18.94 12.25
N ASN A 25 16.48 -19.50 11.06
CA ASN A 25 15.75 -20.75 10.82
C ASN A 25 14.30 -20.78 11.32
N THR A 26 13.72 -19.62 11.67
CA THR A 26 12.30 -19.58 12.05
C THR A 26 11.44 -19.61 10.79
N ARG A 27 10.48 -20.55 10.74
CA ARG A 27 9.50 -20.66 9.67
C ARG A 27 8.33 -19.75 9.96
N ILE A 28 7.94 -18.97 8.95
CA ILE A 28 6.78 -18.08 9.04
C ILE A 28 5.90 -18.28 7.83
N TRP A 29 4.62 -18.40 8.11
CA TRP A 29 3.57 -18.54 7.12
C TRP A 29 2.91 -17.18 6.86
N HIS A 30 2.58 -16.95 5.60
CA HIS A 30 1.85 -15.77 5.16
C HIS A 30 1.05 -16.08 3.91
N ALA A 31 -0.05 -15.37 3.73
CA ALA A 31 -0.73 -15.31 2.44
C ALA A 31 -0.06 -14.24 1.58
N HIS A 32 0.04 -14.54 0.29
CA HIS A 32 0.58 -13.67 -0.74
C HIS A 32 -0.49 -13.43 -1.79
N TYR A 33 -0.66 -12.17 -2.18
CA TYR A 33 -1.58 -11.77 -3.25
C TYR A 33 -0.87 -10.83 -4.21
N THR A 34 -1.20 -10.91 -5.49
CA THR A 34 -0.87 -9.90 -6.49
C THR A 34 -2.04 -8.92 -6.61
N THR A 35 -1.74 -7.66 -6.91
CA THR A 35 -2.73 -6.60 -7.13
C THR A 35 -2.08 -5.44 -7.89
N SER A 36 -2.80 -4.33 -8.06
CA SER A 36 -2.22 -3.10 -8.55
C SER A 36 -2.63 -1.88 -7.73
N VAL A 37 -1.75 -0.89 -7.68
CA VAL A 37 -2.01 0.42 -7.09
C VAL A 37 -2.35 1.38 -8.22
N GLN A 38 -3.61 1.82 -8.26
CA GLN A 38 -4.07 2.84 -9.19
C GLN A 38 -3.56 4.22 -8.75
N CYS A 39 -2.94 4.93 -9.69
CA CYS A 39 -2.38 6.26 -9.50
C CYS A 39 -3.31 7.32 -10.11
N THR A 40 -3.19 8.57 -9.63
CA THR A 40 -4.14 9.62 -10.01
C THR A 40 -3.94 10.17 -11.42
N ASP A 41 -2.84 9.80 -12.08
CA ASP A 41 -2.57 10.02 -13.50
C ASP A 41 -3.16 8.92 -14.40
N GLY A 42 -3.85 7.93 -13.82
CA GLY A 42 -4.41 6.78 -14.53
C GLY A 42 -3.41 5.65 -14.75
N THR A 43 -2.17 5.78 -14.29
CA THR A 43 -1.20 4.68 -14.32
C THR A 43 -1.51 3.66 -13.22
N SER A 44 -1.08 2.41 -13.44
CA SER A 44 -1.29 1.30 -12.52
C SER A 44 0.04 0.64 -12.21
N LEU A 45 0.48 0.72 -10.95
CA LEU A 45 1.71 0.09 -10.50
C LEU A 45 1.46 -1.36 -10.06
N PRO A 46 2.28 -2.34 -10.47
CA PRO A 46 2.15 -3.70 -9.97
C PRO A 46 2.45 -3.74 -8.48
N ALA A 47 1.69 -4.54 -7.73
CA ALA A 47 1.82 -4.60 -6.28
C ALA A 47 1.67 -6.01 -5.73
N ASN A 48 2.40 -6.28 -4.63
CA ASN A 48 2.41 -7.56 -3.96
C ASN A 48 2.06 -7.38 -2.49
N ILE A 49 0.95 -7.97 -2.05
CA ILE A 49 0.51 -7.96 -0.66
C ILE A 49 1.01 -9.22 0.03
N ARG A 50 1.58 -9.05 1.21
CA ARG A 50 1.87 -10.11 2.17
C ARG A 50 1.15 -9.83 3.47
N ILE A 51 0.41 -10.81 3.97
CA ILE A 51 -0.21 -10.77 5.29
C ILE A 51 0.20 -12.00 6.08
N TYR A 52 0.62 -11.80 7.33
CA TYR A 52 0.92 -12.92 8.23
C TYR A 52 -0.34 -13.74 8.48
N SER A 53 -0.19 -15.04 8.41
CA SER A 53 -1.31 -15.96 8.40
C SER A 53 -0.87 -17.30 8.99
N PRO A 54 -1.68 -17.96 9.84
CA PRO A 54 -1.39 -19.31 10.35
C PRO A 54 -1.24 -20.34 9.22
N MET A 55 -0.56 -21.47 9.48
CA MET A 55 -0.25 -22.49 8.45
C MET A 55 -1.47 -23.08 7.71
N ASN A 56 -2.66 -23.07 8.31
CA ASN A 56 -3.88 -23.66 7.73
C ASN A 56 -4.97 -22.62 7.48
N ASP A 57 -4.59 -21.35 7.40
CA ASP A 57 -5.53 -20.29 7.06
C ASP A 57 -6.02 -20.42 5.62
N ILE A 58 -7.22 -19.91 5.36
CA ILE A 58 -7.85 -19.98 4.05
C ILE A 58 -7.56 -18.68 3.32
N VAL A 59 -6.90 -18.81 2.17
CA VAL A 59 -6.64 -17.70 1.26
C VAL A 59 -7.96 -17.19 0.68
N HIS A 60 -8.12 -15.88 0.59
CA HIS A 60 -9.30 -15.28 -0.03
C HIS A 60 -9.41 -15.68 -1.51
N ALA A 61 -10.65 -15.81 -2.00
CA ALA A 61 -10.92 -16.12 -3.40
C ALA A 61 -10.35 -15.05 -4.33
N GLU A 62 -10.09 -15.42 -5.58
CA GLU A 62 -9.71 -14.47 -6.62
C GLU A 62 -10.80 -13.41 -6.79
N ASN A 63 -10.39 -12.23 -7.25
CA ASN A 63 -11.25 -11.06 -7.45
C ASN A 63 -11.93 -10.51 -6.18
N THR A 64 -11.62 -11.05 -5.00
CA THR A 64 -12.13 -10.51 -3.74
C THR A 64 -11.61 -9.09 -3.56
N ILE A 65 -12.52 -8.13 -3.39
CA ILE A 65 -12.17 -6.75 -3.10
C ILE A 65 -12.00 -6.64 -1.58
N THR A 66 -10.87 -6.12 -1.15
CA THR A 66 -10.51 -6.03 0.27
C THR A 66 -10.03 -4.65 0.64
N LEU A 67 -10.45 -4.17 1.80
CA LEU A 67 -9.86 -3.01 2.43
C LEU A 67 -8.54 -3.42 3.09
N VAL A 68 -7.44 -2.86 2.62
CA VAL A 68 -6.09 -3.23 3.07
C VAL A 68 -5.48 -2.08 3.83
N TYR A 69 -4.94 -2.39 5.01
CA TYR A 69 -4.05 -1.49 5.76
C TYR A 69 -2.65 -2.11 5.79
N ALA A 70 -1.72 -1.50 5.07
CA ALA A 70 -0.40 -2.07 4.85
C ALA A 70 0.74 -1.08 4.96
N ARG A 71 1.89 -1.61 5.39
CA ARG A 71 3.18 -0.93 5.26
C ARG A 71 3.66 -1.14 3.83
N ALA A 72 3.94 -0.07 3.11
CA ALA A 72 4.34 -0.16 1.72
C ALA A 72 5.82 0.20 1.54
N TYR A 73 6.43 -0.34 0.49
CA TYR A 73 7.76 -0.05 -0.02
C TYR A 73 7.70 -0.06 -1.54
N ILE A 74 8.24 0.96 -2.19
CA ILE A 74 8.34 1.02 -3.66
C ILE A 74 9.78 0.68 -4.03
N THR A 75 9.94 -0.38 -4.82
CA THR A 75 11.21 -0.86 -5.36
C THR A 75 11.68 0.02 -6.53
N ASN A 76 12.93 -0.17 -6.94
CA ASN A 76 13.50 0.57 -8.08
C ASN A 76 12.83 0.23 -9.42
N ASP A 77 12.18 -0.93 -9.53
CA ASP A 77 11.42 -1.36 -10.71
C ASP A 77 9.95 -0.91 -10.68
N SER A 78 9.59 -0.02 -9.75
CA SER A 78 8.23 0.52 -9.56
C SER A 78 7.18 -0.49 -9.10
N THR A 79 7.60 -1.65 -8.57
CA THR A 79 6.71 -2.58 -7.87
C THR A 79 6.44 -2.11 -6.44
N VAL A 80 5.18 -2.18 -6.00
CA VAL A 80 4.80 -1.84 -4.64
C VAL A 80 4.76 -3.11 -3.78
N LEU A 81 5.69 -3.25 -2.84
CA LEU A 81 5.69 -4.32 -1.86
C LEU A 81 4.94 -3.88 -0.61
N MET A 82 3.90 -4.62 -0.23
CA MET A 82 3.05 -4.33 0.91
C MET A 82 3.13 -5.45 1.95
N ASP A 83 3.38 -5.08 3.20
CA ASP A 83 3.17 -5.92 4.39
C ASP A 83 1.90 -5.44 5.10
N ALA A 84 0.80 -6.14 4.85
CA ALA A 84 -0.50 -5.85 5.43
C ALA A 84 -0.56 -6.32 6.88
N SER A 85 -1.13 -5.47 7.74
CA SER A 85 -1.56 -5.91 9.07
C SER A 85 -3.05 -6.24 9.11
N HIS A 86 -3.84 -5.70 8.17
CA HIS A 86 -5.25 -6.02 8.01
C HIS A 86 -5.60 -6.14 6.52
N ILE A 87 -6.36 -7.17 6.21
CA ILE A 87 -7.09 -7.37 4.95
C ILE A 87 -8.52 -7.67 5.37
N ILE A 88 -9.46 -6.81 4.98
CA ILE A 88 -10.87 -6.94 5.35
C ILE A 88 -11.66 -7.11 4.05
N PRO A 89 -12.15 -8.31 3.73
CA PRO A 89 -12.90 -8.52 2.50
C PRO A 89 -14.25 -7.82 2.52
N CYS A 90 -14.61 -7.21 1.39
CA CYS A 90 -15.95 -6.71 1.15
C CYS A 90 -16.92 -7.90 1.09
N PRO A 91 -18.10 -7.78 1.74
CA PRO A 91 -19.11 -8.84 1.70
C PRO A 91 -19.65 -8.99 0.27
N GLY A 92 -20.09 -10.21 -0.08
CA GLY A 92 -20.63 -10.53 -1.40
C GLY A 92 -19.88 -11.68 -2.08
N ASN A 93 -20.32 -12.02 -3.28
CA ASN A 93 -19.71 -13.06 -4.10
C ASN A 93 -18.79 -12.42 -5.15
N PRO A 94 -17.47 -12.66 -5.13
CA PRO A 94 -16.53 -12.10 -6.11
C PRO A 94 -16.78 -12.52 -7.56
N ASP A 95 -17.53 -13.61 -7.79
CA ASP A 95 -17.83 -14.12 -9.13
C ASP A 95 -19.06 -13.44 -9.77
N GLU A 96 -19.76 -12.57 -9.04
CA GLU A 96 -20.92 -11.83 -9.56
C GLU A 96 -20.49 -10.52 -10.24
N ASP A 97 -21.06 -10.25 -11.42
CA ASP A 97 -20.76 -9.03 -12.19
C ASP A 97 -21.05 -7.73 -11.41
N CYS A 98 -22.02 -7.75 -10.49
CA CYS A 98 -22.40 -6.62 -9.65
C CYS A 98 -21.65 -6.56 -8.31
N TYR A 99 -20.64 -7.41 -8.08
CA TYR A 99 -19.91 -7.44 -6.81
C TYR A 99 -19.31 -6.08 -6.44
N GLN A 100 -18.72 -5.40 -7.42
CA GLN A 100 -18.09 -4.10 -7.24
C GLN A 100 -19.08 -2.99 -6.89
N ASP A 101 -20.35 -3.10 -7.29
CA ASP A 101 -21.38 -2.08 -7.04
C ASP A 101 -21.67 -1.92 -5.55
N SER A 102 -21.35 -2.94 -4.74
CA SER A 102 -21.53 -2.93 -3.29
C SER A 102 -20.35 -2.29 -2.53
N VAL A 103 -19.23 -2.01 -3.21
CA VAL A 103 -18.00 -1.52 -2.59
C VAL A 103 -18.07 -0.01 -2.40
N PRO A 104 -17.76 0.53 -1.20
CA PRO A 104 -17.72 1.96 -0.99
C PRO A 104 -16.70 2.66 -1.89
N ASP A 105 -17.12 3.75 -2.54
CA ASP A 105 -16.24 4.56 -3.37
C ASP A 105 -15.12 5.20 -2.54
N LEU A 106 -13.89 4.81 -2.83
CA LEU A 106 -12.69 5.41 -2.27
C LEU A 106 -11.67 5.75 -3.37
N PRO A 107 -11.86 6.88 -4.08
CA PRO A 107 -11.13 7.18 -5.31
C PRO A 107 -9.63 7.37 -5.07
N ASN A 108 -9.23 7.89 -3.90
CA ASN A 108 -7.83 8.18 -3.56
C ASN A 108 -7.35 7.29 -2.41
N PRO A 109 -6.14 6.71 -2.48
CA PRO A 109 -5.59 5.98 -1.34
C PRO A 109 -5.27 6.95 -0.21
N PHE A 110 -5.46 6.51 1.03
CA PHE A 110 -4.88 7.21 2.17
C PHE A 110 -3.43 6.75 2.34
N VAL A 111 -2.52 7.72 2.40
CA VAL A 111 -1.09 7.47 2.54
C VAL A 111 -0.56 8.23 3.74
N ILE A 112 -0.07 7.50 4.72
CA ILE A 112 0.56 8.07 5.89
C ILE A 112 2.06 7.83 5.77
N ALA A 113 2.81 8.91 5.56
CA ALA A 113 4.26 8.88 5.45
C ALA A 113 4.91 9.75 6.54
N LEU A 114 5.88 9.19 7.24
CA LEU A 114 6.76 9.88 8.17
C LEU A 114 8.20 9.66 7.69
N GLY A 115 8.96 10.73 7.45
CA GLY A 115 10.29 10.63 6.90
C GLY A 115 11.09 11.92 7.02
N HIS A 116 12.28 11.91 6.43
CA HIS A 116 13.15 13.07 6.35
C HIS A 116 12.99 13.75 4.99
N VAL A 117 12.74 15.06 4.97
CA VAL A 117 12.71 15.84 3.74
C VAL A 117 14.14 15.96 3.22
N SER A 118 14.44 15.29 2.11
CA SER A 118 15.83 15.13 1.61
C SER A 118 16.25 16.19 0.59
N GLY A 119 15.37 17.12 0.23
CA GLY A 119 15.62 18.07 -0.85
C GLY A 119 14.68 19.26 -0.85
N ARG A 120 14.83 20.10 -1.89
CA ARG A 120 14.04 21.33 -2.06
C ARG A 120 12.62 21.01 -2.53
N ALA A 121 11.71 21.95 -2.25
CA ALA A 121 10.35 21.90 -2.74
C ALA A 121 10.32 22.04 -4.27
N GLY A 122 9.60 21.14 -4.95
CA GLY A 122 9.13 21.34 -6.32
C GLY A 122 7.83 22.14 -6.32
N HIS A 123 7.52 22.79 -7.45
CA HIS A 123 6.26 23.48 -7.66
C HIS A 123 5.49 22.78 -8.78
N LEU A 124 4.21 22.51 -8.54
CA LEU A 124 3.29 21.97 -9.54
C LEU A 124 2.53 23.11 -10.23
N PRO A 125 2.02 22.88 -11.47
CA PRO A 125 1.28 23.90 -12.23
C PRO A 125 0.02 24.42 -11.53
N ASP A 126 -0.55 23.62 -10.62
CA ASP A 126 -1.72 23.97 -9.81
C ASP A 126 -1.39 24.85 -8.59
N GLY A 127 -0.13 25.26 -8.44
CA GLY A 127 0.37 26.05 -7.32
C GLY A 127 0.71 25.24 -6.07
N SER A 128 0.51 23.92 -6.09
CA SER A 128 0.91 23.05 -4.98
C SER A 128 2.42 22.80 -4.96
N ARG A 129 2.93 22.34 -3.81
CA ARG A 129 4.36 22.08 -3.60
C ARG A 129 4.60 20.60 -3.36
N THR A 130 5.65 20.05 -3.94
CA THR A 130 6.10 18.68 -3.71
C THR A 130 7.39 18.67 -2.93
N PHE A 131 7.58 17.69 -2.05
CA PHE A 131 8.82 17.52 -1.31
C PHE A 131 9.31 16.09 -1.47
N PRO A 132 10.60 15.86 -1.76
CA PRO A 132 11.16 14.53 -1.70
C PRO A 132 11.28 14.11 -0.23
N VAL A 133 10.58 13.04 0.13
CA VAL A 133 10.61 12.48 1.49
C VAL A 133 11.31 11.13 1.44
N ALA A 134 12.44 11.03 2.14
CA ALA A 134 13.13 9.78 2.38
C ALA A 134 12.49 9.08 3.57
N VAL A 135 12.05 7.84 3.36
CA VAL A 135 11.39 7.01 4.35
C VAL A 135 12.13 5.68 4.45
N SER A 136 12.60 5.30 5.65
CA SER A 136 13.01 3.93 5.95
C SER A 136 11.93 3.17 6.71
N LYS A 137 11.65 1.92 6.35
CA LYS A 137 10.73 1.04 7.10
C LYS A 137 11.11 -0.42 6.96
N TYR A 138 10.82 -1.21 7.99
CA TYR A 138 10.98 -2.65 7.94
C TYR A 138 9.82 -3.30 7.18
N VAL A 139 10.10 -3.80 5.97
CA VAL A 139 9.15 -4.41 5.03
C VAL A 139 9.86 -5.59 4.37
N ARG A 140 9.19 -6.74 4.22
CA ARG A 140 9.81 -7.96 3.67
C ARG A 140 11.07 -8.41 4.41
N ASP A 141 11.00 -8.36 5.75
CA ASP A 141 12.06 -8.83 6.66
C ASP A 141 13.40 -8.07 6.55
N ASN A 142 13.39 -6.88 5.92
CA ASN A 142 14.55 -6.01 5.83
C ASN A 142 14.16 -4.54 6.02
N THR A 143 15.12 -3.70 6.43
CA THR A 143 14.94 -2.24 6.43
C THR A 143 15.07 -1.75 4.99
N GLN A 144 13.97 -1.23 4.46
CA GLN A 144 13.88 -0.72 3.10
C GLN A 144 13.85 0.81 3.10
N LEU A 145 14.54 1.44 2.16
CA LEU A 145 14.59 2.89 1.96
C LEU A 145 13.79 3.26 0.70
N SER A 146 12.72 4.03 0.87
CA SER A 146 11.95 4.61 -0.23
C SER A 146 12.14 6.11 -0.31
N ASN A 147 12.20 6.63 -1.53
CA ASN A 147 12.08 8.06 -1.80
C ASN A 147 10.72 8.33 -2.44
N ILE A 148 9.90 9.11 -1.76
CA ILE A 148 8.56 9.48 -2.25
C ILE A 148 8.65 10.87 -2.86
N ARG A 149 8.19 11.01 -4.11
CA ARG A 149 8.22 12.26 -4.89
C ARG A 149 6.82 12.70 -5.34
N SER A 150 5.91 12.89 -4.40
CA SER A 150 4.74 13.77 -4.56
C SER A 150 4.11 13.91 -3.19
N LEU A 151 3.72 15.13 -2.81
CA LEU A 151 3.18 15.42 -1.48
C LEU A 151 2.13 16.53 -1.63
N HIS A 152 0.86 16.15 -1.80
CA HIS A 152 -0.22 17.14 -1.89
C HIS A 152 -0.82 17.39 -0.50
N ILE A 153 -0.18 18.25 0.30
CA ILE A 153 -0.60 18.50 1.68
C ILE A 153 -1.93 19.25 1.75
N HIS A 154 -3.00 18.58 2.19
CA HIS A 154 -4.16 19.26 2.80
C HIS A 154 -3.93 19.33 4.31
N ILE A 155 -3.57 20.51 4.83
CA ILE A 155 -3.41 20.73 6.28
C ILE A 155 -4.80 20.89 6.90
N LEU A 156 -5.28 19.86 7.60
CA LEU A 156 -6.42 19.97 8.52
C LEU A 156 -5.88 20.11 9.94
N SER A 157 -5.70 21.36 10.38
CA SER A 157 -5.35 21.78 11.75
C SER A 157 -3.93 21.47 12.25
N VAL A 158 -3.41 22.40 13.06
CA VAL A 158 -1.99 22.60 13.42
C VAL A 158 -1.43 21.54 14.38
N SER A 159 -2.24 20.58 14.83
CA SER A 159 -1.85 19.61 15.86
C SER A 159 -1.69 18.16 15.36
N LEU A 160 -2.15 17.84 14.15
CA LEU A 160 -2.08 16.49 13.59
C LEU A 160 -1.93 16.56 12.07
N LEU A 161 -0.72 16.33 11.56
CA LEU A 161 -0.49 16.32 10.11
C LEU A 161 -1.04 15.01 9.51
N THR A 162 -2.33 15.01 9.17
CA THR A 162 -2.93 13.96 8.34
C THR A 162 -2.56 14.26 6.89
N LEU A 163 -1.72 13.41 6.31
CA LEU A 163 -1.16 13.62 4.98
C LEU A 163 -2.07 12.97 3.94
N PHE A 164 -2.55 13.76 2.98
CA PHE A 164 -3.08 13.22 1.73
C PHE A 164 -1.94 13.25 0.71
N VAL A 165 -1.69 12.14 0.02
CA VAL A 165 -0.70 12.11 -1.06
C VAL A 165 -1.42 11.80 -2.35
N LYS A 166 -1.51 12.81 -3.21
CA LYS A 166 -1.88 12.67 -4.61
C LYS A 166 -0.62 12.43 -5.43
N TRP A 167 -0.59 11.36 -6.22
CA TRP A 167 0.59 10.96 -7.00
C TRP A 167 0.52 11.55 -8.40
N TYR A 168 1.56 12.27 -8.82
CA TYR A 168 1.78 12.64 -10.22
C TYR A 168 3.09 11.98 -10.63
N PHE A 169 3.06 11.05 -11.59
CA PHE A 169 4.26 10.54 -12.26
C PHE A 169 4.58 11.38 -13.49
#